data_AF-A0A8T4A326-F1
#
_entry.id   AF-A0A8T4A326-F1
#
_cell.length_a   1.000
_cell.length_b   1.000
_cell.length_c   1.000
_cell.angle_alpha   90.00
_cell.angle_beta   90.00
_cell.angle_gamma   90.00
#
_symmetry.space_group_name_H-M   'P 1'
#
loop_
_entity.id
_entity.type
_entity.pdbx_description
1 polymer ?
#
loop_
_entity_poly.entity_id
_entity_poly.type
_entity_poly.pdbx_seq_one_letter_code
_entity_poly.pdbx_strand_id
1 'polypeptide(L)'
;MVNYNFRFRASFFFFFLCATFIVSATTRLYVPAVDSNGKGILTTIDATAIGGAGDVYMTTEPLVSVETQHSERTATKVAAELAGVNRSNYDLLFKIHAEAEVVDGPSGGAAMTLLAYAELANKTPRKDFSITGTIEGNGGMGKVGGIKEKAEAVAKQGLKVFLIPRGQGTDGGVDVIEYAKQKWGLQVVEVENAREAINIAFSPEGSLINVSGRVEKPLVLPSASPSDETKSMKAIAESELLEAGNQLLSLNLTGSNEKFVLEQLNTSKLLLEKGYYYSAANTVFVLKINMLAYSLSNISRQEFREKVDGLEKAIAGYSDFVQPDEQNWEWVAGAKVRYYWTKLKAREVKENLGSKLPQYLL
;
A
#
# COMPACT_ATOMS: atom_id res chain seq x y z
N MET A 1 91.68 -13.01 -16.50
CA MET A 1 90.90 -13.87 -15.58
C MET A 1 90.53 -13.05 -14.35
N VAL A 2 89.33 -12.49 -14.31
CA VAL A 2 88.71 -11.98 -13.07
C VAL A 2 87.24 -12.40 -13.15
N ASN A 3 86.86 -13.34 -12.30
CA ASN A 3 85.55 -13.96 -12.23
C ASN A 3 84.73 -13.19 -11.17
N TYR A 4 83.74 -12.42 -11.58
CA TYR A 4 82.80 -11.78 -10.65
C TYR A 4 81.58 -12.72 -10.45
N ASN A 5 81.58 -13.43 -9.32
CA ASN A 5 80.44 -14.23 -8.87
C ASN A 5 79.35 -13.30 -8.30
N PHE A 6 78.31 -13.05 -9.10
CA PHE A 6 77.11 -12.35 -8.67
C PHE A 6 76.18 -13.35 -7.95
N ARG A 7 76.15 -13.34 -6.62
CA ARG A 7 75.20 -14.14 -5.82
C ARG A 7 73.87 -13.40 -5.72
N PHE A 8 72.91 -13.77 -6.58
CA PHE A 8 71.52 -13.35 -6.48
C PHE A 8 70.88 -13.99 -5.25
N ARG A 9 70.64 -13.20 -4.19
CA ARG A 9 69.73 -13.62 -3.10
C ARG A 9 68.30 -13.35 -3.58
N ALA A 10 67.64 -14.40 -4.06
CA ALA A 10 66.22 -14.37 -4.36
C ALA A 10 65.42 -14.29 -3.04
N SER A 11 65.10 -13.07 -2.61
CA SER A 11 64.04 -12.85 -1.62
C SER A 11 62.70 -13.11 -2.29
N PHE A 12 62.15 -14.31 -2.08
CA PHE A 12 60.81 -14.68 -2.48
C PHE A 12 59.79 -13.93 -1.60
N PHE A 13 59.38 -12.74 -2.03
CA PHE A 13 58.20 -12.07 -1.47
C PHE A 13 56.96 -12.73 -2.07
N PHE A 14 56.44 -13.74 -1.38
CA PHE A 14 55.20 -14.41 -1.74
C PHE A 14 54.04 -13.47 -1.38
N PHE A 15 53.64 -12.60 -2.30
CA PHE A 15 52.43 -11.79 -2.18
C PHE A 15 51.24 -12.76 -2.31
N PHE A 16 50.71 -13.21 -1.17
CA PHE A 16 49.42 -13.90 -1.11
C PHE A 16 48.34 -12.88 -1.47
N LEU A 17 48.09 -12.68 -2.78
CA LEU A 17 46.90 -12.03 -3.26
C LEU A 17 45.75 -13.03 -3.08
N CYS A 18 45.28 -13.16 -1.84
CA CYS A 18 43.96 -13.74 -1.57
C CYS A 18 42.94 -12.74 -2.12
N ALA A 19 42.72 -12.77 -3.43
CA ALA A 19 41.50 -12.24 -4.01
C ALA A 19 40.37 -13.13 -3.49
N THR A 20 39.87 -12.81 -2.30
CA THR A 20 38.57 -13.30 -1.86
C THR A 20 37.57 -12.75 -2.85
N PHE A 21 37.24 -13.54 -3.87
CA PHE A 21 36.01 -13.34 -4.61
C PHE A 21 34.88 -13.55 -3.61
N ILE A 22 34.46 -12.46 -2.96
CA ILE A 22 33.17 -12.45 -2.29
C ILE A 22 32.18 -12.53 -3.45
N VAL A 23 31.70 -13.73 -3.73
CA VAL A 23 30.50 -13.91 -4.53
C VAL A 23 29.41 -13.23 -3.71
N SER A 24 29.10 -11.97 -4.04
CA SER A 24 27.98 -11.28 -3.42
C SER A 24 26.72 -12.04 -3.84
N ALA A 25 26.04 -12.65 -2.87
CA ALA A 25 24.91 -13.51 -3.13
C ALA A 25 23.71 -12.64 -3.45
N THR A 26 23.30 -12.56 -4.71
CA THR A 26 22.12 -11.78 -5.11
C THR A 26 20.84 -12.38 -4.51
N THR A 27 20.11 -11.59 -3.73
CA THR A 27 18.76 -11.92 -3.27
C THR A 27 17.72 -11.49 -4.29
N ARG A 28 16.74 -12.36 -4.58
CA ARG A 28 15.62 -12.11 -5.50
C ARG A 28 14.28 -12.24 -4.77
N LEU A 29 13.35 -11.33 -5.04
CA LEU A 29 11.95 -11.44 -4.62
C LEU A 29 11.01 -11.27 -5.81
N TYR A 30 9.90 -12.01 -5.77
CA TYR A 30 8.74 -11.73 -6.60
C TYR A 30 7.98 -10.52 -6.03
N VAL A 31 7.62 -9.57 -6.88
CA VAL A 31 6.98 -8.31 -6.49
C VAL A 31 5.77 -8.06 -7.41
N PRO A 32 4.56 -7.91 -6.87
CA PRO A 32 3.36 -7.77 -7.68
C PRO A 32 3.15 -6.31 -8.05
N ALA A 33 2.76 -6.10 -9.29
CA ALA A 33 2.42 -4.81 -9.86
C ALA A 33 1.08 -4.90 -10.57
N VAL A 34 0.61 -3.77 -11.08
CA VAL A 34 -0.59 -3.68 -11.91
C VAL A 34 -0.16 -3.07 -13.25
N ASP A 35 -0.59 -3.66 -14.35
CA ASP A 35 -0.31 -3.15 -15.70
C ASP A 35 -1.26 -1.98 -16.06
N SER A 36 -1.05 -1.38 -17.24
CA SER A 36 -1.87 -0.26 -17.72
C SER A 36 -3.35 -0.60 -17.95
N ASN A 37 -3.71 -1.89 -18.01
CA ASN A 37 -5.09 -2.35 -18.13
C ASN A 37 -5.74 -2.67 -16.78
N GLY A 38 -5.05 -2.41 -15.67
CA GLY A 38 -5.54 -2.76 -14.35
C GLY A 38 -5.40 -4.23 -14.01
N LYS A 39 -4.59 -5.01 -14.74
CA LYS A 39 -4.37 -6.43 -14.46
C LYS A 39 -3.15 -6.62 -13.56
N GLY A 40 -3.29 -7.48 -12.56
CA GLY A 40 -2.18 -7.89 -11.71
C GLY A 40 -1.13 -8.68 -12.49
N ILE A 41 0.13 -8.25 -12.38
CA ILE A 41 1.30 -8.93 -12.93
C ILE A 41 2.33 -9.16 -11.83
N LEU A 42 3.24 -10.11 -12.05
CA LEU A 42 4.34 -10.38 -11.14
C LEU A 42 5.65 -10.06 -11.81
N THR A 43 6.45 -9.21 -11.19
CA THR A 43 7.82 -8.88 -11.59
C THR A 43 8.79 -9.50 -10.60
N THR A 44 10.08 -9.44 -10.90
CA THR A 44 11.11 -9.79 -9.92
C THR A 44 12.09 -8.65 -9.72
N ILE A 45 12.51 -8.46 -8.48
CA ILE A 45 13.56 -7.51 -8.14
C ILE A 45 14.72 -8.28 -7.52
N ASP A 46 15.91 -8.03 -8.02
CA ASP A 46 17.18 -8.48 -7.48
C ASP A 46 17.83 -7.35 -6.69
N ALA A 47 18.49 -7.68 -5.58
CA ALA A 47 19.41 -6.78 -4.92
C ALA A 47 20.78 -7.44 -4.71
N THR A 48 21.81 -6.61 -4.66
CA THR A 48 23.16 -7.03 -4.32
C THR A 48 23.82 -5.90 -3.53
N ALA A 49 24.41 -6.22 -2.38
CA ALA A 49 25.27 -5.28 -1.66
C ALA A 49 26.75 -5.57 -1.93
N ILE A 50 27.53 -4.52 -2.15
CA ILE A 50 28.99 -4.57 -2.26
C ILE A 50 29.62 -3.52 -1.35
N GLY A 51 30.87 -3.71 -0.94
CA GLY A 51 31.59 -2.67 -0.21
C GLY A 51 31.75 -1.42 -1.07
N GLY A 52 31.40 -0.26 -0.53
CA GLY A 52 31.32 0.98 -1.31
C GLY A 52 31.19 2.25 -0.46
N ALA A 53 30.78 3.35 -1.10
CA ALA A 53 30.67 4.67 -0.49
C ALA A 53 29.23 5.02 -0.07
N GLY A 54 28.29 4.10 -0.29
CA GLY A 54 26.88 4.36 -0.11
C GLY A 54 26.18 4.81 -1.39
N ASP A 55 26.61 4.37 -2.56
CA ASP A 55 25.84 4.63 -3.76
C ASP A 55 24.68 3.64 -3.89
N VAL A 56 23.62 4.07 -4.58
CA VAL A 56 22.41 3.28 -4.80
C VAL A 56 22.14 3.31 -6.29
N TYR A 57 22.16 2.13 -6.91
CA TYR A 57 22.14 1.92 -8.35
C TYR A 57 20.91 1.12 -8.77
N MET A 58 20.20 1.63 -9.77
CA MET A 58 19.06 0.97 -10.41
C MET A 58 19.41 0.62 -11.85
N THR A 59 18.90 -0.50 -12.35
CA THR A 59 18.98 -0.82 -13.77
C THR A 59 18.23 0.18 -14.65
N THR A 60 18.77 0.45 -15.83
CA THR A 60 18.20 1.40 -16.81
C THR A 60 17.21 0.75 -17.78
N GLU A 61 17.11 -0.59 -17.77
CA GLU A 61 16.18 -1.37 -18.59
C GLU A 61 15.48 -2.41 -17.70
N PRO A 62 14.13 -2.38 -17.59
CA PRO A 62 13.22 -1.41 -18.21
C PRO A 62 13.41 0.01 -17.65
N LEU A 63 12.80 1.02 -18.27
CA LEU A 63 12.89 2.40 -17.78
C LEU A 63 12.22 2.49 -16.40
N VAL A 64 12.93 3.02 -15.40
CA VAL A 64 12.44 3.14 -14.03
C VAL A 64 12.15 4.60 -13.70
N SER A 65 10.94 4.88 -13.21
CA SER A 65 10.52 6.24 -12.89
C SER A 65 11.29 6.85 -11.71
N VAL A 66 11.25 8.18 -11.61
CA VAL A 66 11.89 8.92 -10.51
C VAL A 66 11.28 8.56 -9.15
N GLU A 67 9.99 8.21 -9.08
CA GLU A 67 9.33 7.81 -7.84
C GLU A 67 9.84 6.45 -7.33
N THR A 68 10.04 5.50 -8.24
CA THR A 68 10.63 4.20 -7.90
C THR A 68 12.09 4.37 -7.45
N GLN A 69 12.89 5.20 -8.13
CA GLN A 69 14.26 5.53 -7.71
C GLN A 69 14.31 6.24 -6.34
N HIS A 70 13.34 7.09 -6.04
CA HIS A 70 13.24 7.70 -4.72
C HIS A 70 12.95 6.64 -3.63
N SER A 71 12.04 5.70 -3.94
CA SER A 71 11.68 4.60 -3.03
C SER A 71 12.87 3.68 -2.73
N GLU A 72 13.72 3.41 -3.71
CA GLU A 72 14.96 2.63 -3.58
C GLU A 72 15.94 3.27 -2.57
N ARG A 73 16.13 4.59 -2.65
CA ARG A 73 16.99 5.34 -1.72
C ARG A 73 16.46 5.30 -0.30
N THR A 74 15.14 5.47 -0.13
CA THR A 74 14.49 5.38 1.19
C THR A 74 14.58 3.96 1.74
N ALA A 75 14.28 2.95 0.91
CA ALA A 75 14.39 1.54 1.26
C ALA A 75 15.79 1.17 1.76
N THR A 76 16.84 1.63 1.07
CA THR A 76 18.23 1.38 1.45
C THR A 76 18.59 1.98 2.81
N LYS A 77 18.12 3.21 3.10
CA LYS A 77 18.34 3.85 4.41
C LYS A 77 17.66 3.08 5.53
N VAL A 78 16.37 2.78 5.37
CA VAL A 78 15.59 2.01 6.34
C VAL A 78 16.20 0.64 6.57
N ALA A 79 16.61 -0.06 5.51
CA ALA A 79 17.23 -1.38 5.61
C ALA A 79 18.55 -1.35 6.38
N ALA A 80 19.43 -0.37 6.13
CA ALA A 80 20.69 -0.22 6.83
C ALA A 80 20.50 0.06 8.33
N GLU A 81 19.55 0.93 8.67
CA GLU A 81 19.16 1.20 10.06
C GLU A 81 18.64 -0.06 10.76
N LEU A 82 17.77 -0.83 10.11
CA LEU A 82 17.22 -2.07 10.66
C LEU A 82 18.25 -3.20 10.75
N ALA A 83 19.25 -3.22 9.87
CA ALA A 83 20.37 -4.15 9.90
C ALA A 83 21.46 -3.75 10.91
N GLY A 84 21.44 -2.51 11.42
CA GLY A 84 22.45 -2.00 12.35
C GLY A 84 23.80 -1.76 11.69
N VAL A 85 23.83 -1.46 10.40
CA VAL A 85 25.06 -1.22 9.62
C VAL A 85 25.16 0.24 9.20
N ASN A 86 26.40 0.72 9.03
CA ASN A 86 26.62 2.04 8.42
C ASN A 86 26.40 1.94 6.91
N ARG A 87 25.34 2.58 6.44
CA ARG A 87 24.95 2.64 5.02
C ARG A 87 26.07 3.13 4.09
N SER A 88 26.94 4.03 4.56
CA SER A 88 28.04 4.58 3.75
C SER A 88 29.17 3.57 3.48
N ASN A 89 29.10 2.36 4.05
CA ASN A 89 30.07 1.30 3.79
C ASN A 89 29.66 0.39 2.62
N TYR A 90 28.44 0.53 2.10
CA TYR A 90 27.86 -0.39 1.14
C TYR A 90 27.20 0.33 -0.02
N ASP A 91 27.51 -0.10 -1.24
CA ASP A 91 26.72 0.26 -2.41
C ASP A 91 25.66 -0.81 -2.63
N LEU A 92 24.43 -0.39 -2.92
CA LEU A 92 23.33 -1.31 -3.25
C LEU A 92 22.96 -1.19 -4.72
N LEU A 93 22.82 -2.35 -5.35
CA LEU A 93 22.43 -2.47 -6.75
C LEU A 93 21.09 -3.19 -6.82
N PHE A 94 20.10 -2.56 -7.43
CA PHE A 94 18.79 -3.13 -7.70
C PHE A 94 18.60 -3.38 -9.18
N LYS A 95 18.09 -4.57 -9.51
CA LYS A 95 17.70 -4.92 -10.88
C LYS A 95 16.26 -5.38 -10.93
N ILE A 96 15.43 -4.63 -11.65
CA ILE A 96 14.03 -4.97 -11.87
C ILE A 96 13.93 -5.75 -13.18
N HIS A 97 13.32 -6.93 -13.14
CA HIS A 97 12.96 -7.69 -14.32
C HIS A 97 11.45 -7.63 -14.49
N ALA A 98 11.01 -6.93 -15.54
CA ALA A 98 9.62 -6.81 -15.92
C ALA A 98 9.50 -6.85 -17.44
N GLU A 99 8.37 -7.34 -17.95
CA GLU A 99 8.06 -7.31 -19.40
C GLU A 99 7.62 -5.92 -19.87
N ALA A 100 7.30 -5.02 -18.94
CA ALA A 100 6.89 -3.65 -19.25
C ALA A 100 8.08 -2.78 -19.69
N GLU A 101 7.86 -1.89 -20.65
CA GLU A 101 8.87 -0.91 -21.09
C GLU A 101 9.24 0.09 -19.99
N VAL A 102 8.26 0.44 -19.15
CA VAL A 102 8.40 1.38 -18.04
C VAL A 102 7.85 0.76 -16.76
N VAL A 103 8.63 0.85 -15.69
CA VAL A 103 8.22 0.51 -14.33
C VAL A 103 8.07 1.81 -13.53
N ASP A 104 6.88 2.00 -12.96
CA ASP A 104 6.51 3.22 -12.27
C ASP A 104 5.87 2.94 -10.90
N GLY A 105 5.96 3.93 -10.03
CA GLY A 105 5.31 4.01 -8.74
C GLY A 105 6.15 3.53 -7.55
N PRO A 106 5.82 4.01 -6.35
CA PRO A 106 6.56 3.70 -5.12
C PRO A 106 6.22 2.33 -4.50
N SER A 107 5.29 1.58 -5.09
CA SER A 107 4.66 0.41 -4.47
C SER A 107 5.59 -0.79 -4.22
N GLY A 108 6.80 -0.78 -4.80
CA GLY A 108 7.87 -1.75 -4.54
C GLY A 108 8.82 -1.37 -3.39
N GLY A 109 8.61 -0.22 -2.73
CA GLY A 109 9.50 0.27 -1.67
C GLY A 109 9.71 -0.72 -0.53
N ALA A 110 8.64 -1.35 -0.06
CA ALA A 110 8.72 -2.37 0.99
C ALA A 110 9.50 -3.62 0.53
N ALA A 111 9.31 -4.06 -0.72
CA ALA A 111 10.06 -5.18 -1.30
C ALA A 111 11.56 -4.86 -1.40
N MET A 112 11.90 -3.68 -1.92
CA MET A 112 13.29 -3.20 -1.99
C MET A 112 13.94 -3.09 -0.61
N THR A 113 13.16 -2.76 0.43
CA THR A 113 13.64 -2.68 1.81
C THR A 113 14.01 -4.07 2.33
N LEU A 114 13.17 -5.09 2.08
CA LEU A 114 13.47 -6.47 2.48
C LEU A 114 14.68 -7.05 1.73
N LEU A 115 14.80 -6.75 0.44
CA LEU A 115 15.95 -7.13 -0.38
C LEU A 115 17.24 -6.49 0.13
N ALA A 116 17.24 -5.17 0.36
CA ALA A 116 18.38 -4.48 0.93
C ALA A 116 18.75 -5.03 2.32
N TYR A 117 17.75 -5.30 3.16
CA TYR A 117 17.99 -5.87 4.48
C TYR A 117 18.58 -7.29 4.39
N ALA A 118 18.12 -8.11 3.45
CA ALA A 118 18.67 -9.45 3.20
C ALA A 118 20.18 -9.38 2.91
N GLU A 119 20.56 -8.51 1.97
CA GLU A 119 21.95 -8.30 1.58
C GLU A 119 22.80 -7.74 2.73
N LEU A 120 22.34 -6.67 3.39
CA LEU A 120 23.08 -5.98 4.44
C LEU A 120 23.19 -6.78 5.75
N ALA A 121 22.17 -7.57 6.09
CA ALA A 121 22.16 -8.42 7.27
C ALA A 121 22.70 -9.83 7.00
N ASN A 122 23.07 -10.15 5.74
CA ASN A 122 23.44 -11.47 5.27
C ASN A 122 22.43 -12.55 5.70
N LYS A 123 21.15 -12.30 5.39
CA LYS A 123 20.04 -13.20 5.71
C LYS A 123 19.29 -13.58 4.45
N THR A 124 18.85 -14.83 4.37
CA THR A 124 18.00 -15.29 3.26
C THR A 124 16.53 -15.22 3.67
N PRO A 125 15.66 -14.53 2.92
CA PRO A 125 14.24 -14.53 3.18
C PRO A 125 13.60 -15.87 2.75
N ARG A 126 12.44 -16.21 3.33
CA ARG A 126 11.61 -17.35 2.88
C ARG A 126 11.18 -17.16 1.43
N LYS A 127 10.88 -18.25 0.71
CA LYS A 127 10.62 -18.18 -0.75
C LYS A 127 9.15 -18.20 -1.14
N ASP A 128 8.27 -18.49 -0.19
CA ASP A 128 6.82 -18.65 -0.38
C ASP A 128 6.01 -17.38 -0.10
N PHE A 129 6.65 -16.20 -0.14
CA PHE A 129 5.98 -14.93 0.14
C PHE A 129 6.23 -13.87 -0.93
N SER A 130 5.35 -12.88 -0.91
CA SER A 130 5.44 -11.65 -1.68
C SER A 130 5.01 -10.46 -0.82
N ILE A 131 5.40 -9.25 -1.20
CA ILE A 131 5.04 -8.01 -0.47
C ILE A 131 4.74 -6.87 -1.44
N THR A 132 3.82 -5.98 -1.06
CA THR A 132 3.62 -4.67 -1.71
C THR A 132 3.46 -3.60 -0.64
N GLY A 133 3.79 -2.35 -0.99
CA GLY A 133 3.71 -1.21 -0.07
C GLY A 133 4.76 -0.16 -0.40
N THR A 134 4.42 1.10 -0.21
CA THR A 134 5.44 2.16 -0.19
C THR A 134 6.23 2.08 1.11
N ILE A 135 7.38 2.74 1.17
CA ILE A 135 8.19 2.80 2.39
C ILE A 135 8.47 4.26 2.76
N GLU A 136 8.22 4.60 4.02
CA GLU A 136 8.52 5.89 4.60
C GLU A 136 9.91 5.89 5.28
N GLY A 137 10.51 7.06 5.48
CA GLY A 137 11.84 7.18 6.08
C GLY A 137 11.95 6.65 7.53
N ASN A 138 10.83 6.57 8.25
CA ASN A 138 10.76 5.95 9.59
C ASN A 138 10.56 4.42 9.54
N GLY A 139 10.51 3.83 8.34
CA GLY A 139 10.23 2.42 8.11
C GLY A 139 8.75 2.04 8.06
N GLY A 140 7.82 2.99 8.14
CA GLY A 140 6.38 2.77 7.97
C GLY A 140 6.03 2.32 6.55
N MET A 141 5.09 1.38 6.43
CA MET A 141 4.59 0.90 5.15
C MET A 141 3.32 1.65 4.74
N GLY A 142 3.39 2.36 3.61
CA GLY A 142 2.28 3.16 3.10
C GLY A 142 1.42 2.43 2.08
N LYS A 143 0.21 2.97 1.89
CA LYS A 143 -0.86 2.38 1.07
C LYS A 143 -0.51 2.32 -0.41
N VAL A 144 -1.07 1.32 -1.10
CA VAL A 144 -0.95 1.12 -2.56
C VAL A 144 -2.29 0.76 -3.18
N GLY A 145 -2.42 0.95 -4.50
CA GLY A 145 -3.59 0.49 -5.26
C GLY A 145 -3.49 -0.96 -5.73
N GLY A 146 -4.65 -1.52 -6.10
CA GLY A 146 -4.81 -2.81 -6.77
C GLY A 146 -4.38 -4.00 -5.94
N ILE A 147 -4.77 -4.03 -4.65
CA ILE A 147 -4.39 -5.10 -3.72
C ILE A 147 -5.01 -6.43 -4.16
N LYS A 148 -6.27 -6.40 -4.61
CA LYS A 148 -6.96 -7.60 -5.12
C LYS A 148 -6.27 -8.19 -6.34
N GLU A 149 -5.90 -7.35 -7.31
CA GLU A 149 -5.23 -7.75 -8.55
C GLU A 149 -3.82 -8.27 -8.27
N LYS A 150 -3.09 -7.60 -7.39
CA LYS A 150 -1.76 -8.05 -6.94
C LYS A 150 -1.84 -9.38 -6.20
N ALA A 151 -2.83 -9.57 -5.32
CA ALA A 151 -3.06 -10.84 -4.64
C ALA A 151 -3.34 -11.97 -5.64
N GLU A 152 -4.10 -11.71 -6.70
CA GLU A 152 -4.33 -12.68 -7.77
C GLU A 152 -3.02 -13.08 -8.47
N ALA A 153 -2.16 -12.11 -8.79
CA ALA A 153 -0.86 -12.38 -9.43
C ALA A 153 0.07 -13.22 -8.52
N VAL A 154 0.10 -12.90 -7.22
CA VAL A 154 0.87 -13.64 -6.21
C VAL A 154 0.36 -15.08 -6.09
N ALA A 155 -0.96 -15.26 -6.03
CA ALA A 155 -1.60 -16.57 -5.98
C ALA A 155 -1.28 -17.43 -7.21
N LYS A 156 -1.31 -16.84 -8.42
CA LYS A 156 -1.00 -17.54 -9.68
C LYS A 156 0.42 -18.08 -9.72
N GLN A 157 1.37 -17.42 -9.05
CA GLN A 157 2.75 -17.90 -8.91
C GLN A 157 2.88 -19.05 -7.90
N GLY A 158 1.84 -19.35 -7.13
CA GLY A 158 1.85 -20.41 -6.12
C GLY A 158 2.44 -19.99 -4.78
N LEU A 159 2.72 -18.69 -4.59
CA LEU A 159 3.17 -18.14 -3.31
C LEU A 159 2.06 -18.27 -2.27
N LYS A 160 2.44 -18.45 -1.00
CA LYS A 160 1.53 -18.78 0.10
C LYS A 160 1.18 -17.58 0.97
N VAL A 161 2.04 -16.57 0.97
CA VAL A 161 1.92 -15.42 1.86
C VAL A 161 2.01 -14.14 1.05
N PHE A 162 1.10 -13.21 1.28
CA PHE A 162 1.12 -11.89 0.68
C PHE A 162 1.05 -10.80 1.75
N LEU A 163 2.12 -10.02 1.87
CA LEU A 163 2.21 -8.92 2.82
C LEU A 163 1.70 -7.63 2.18
N ILE A 164 0.76 -6.96 2.84
CA ILE A 164 0.15 -5.72 2.38
C ILE A 164 0.19 -4.65 3.47
N PRO A 165 0.10 -3.35 3.13
CA PRO A 165 0.05 -2.30 4.13
C PRO A 165 -1.17 -2.44 5.07
N ARG A 166 -1.01 -2.05 6.32
CA ARG A 166 -2.07 -2.06 7.34
C ARG A 166 -3.29 -1.24 6.88
N GLY A 167 -4.49 -1.78 7.12
CA GLY A 167 -5.76 -1.15 6.77
C GLY A 167 -6.11 -1.24 5.28
N GLN A 168 -5.48 -2.18 4.55
CA GLN A 168 -5.76 -2.47 3.14
C GLN A 168 -6.27 -3.90 2.91
N GLY A 169 -6.70 -4.59 3.96
CA GLY A 169 -7.35 -5.90 3.86
C GLY A 169 -8.64 -5.87 3.02
N THR A 170 -9.25 -4.69 2.82
CA THR A 170 -10.40 -4.49 1.92
C THR A 170 -10.01 -3.63 0.72
N ASP A 171 -10.39 -4.06 -0.49
CA ASP A 171 -10.16 -3.35 -1.75
C ASP A 171 -11.40 -3.45 -2.65
N GLY A 172 -11.90 -2.31 -3.14
CA GLY A 172 -13.12 -2.26 -3.97
C GLY A 172 -14.37 -2.85 -3.30
N GLY A 173 -14.44 -2.83 -1.97
CA GLY A 173 -15.52 -3.45 -1.21
C GLY A 173 -15.41 -4.98 -1.05
N VAL A 174 -14.28 -5.56 -1.45
CA VAL A 174 -13.98 -6.98 -1.24
C VAL A 174 -12.98 -7.10 -0.11
N ASP A 175 -13.27 -7.91 0.90
CA ASP A 175 -12.24 -8.35 1.84
C ASP A 175 -11.28 -9.31 1.14
N VAL A 176 -10.12 -8.78 0.77
CA VAL A 176 -9.08 -9.50 0.07
C VAL A 176 -8.49 -10.59 0.96
N ILE A 177 -8.51 -10.44 2.30
CA ILE A 177 -7.96 -11.44 3.22
C ILE A 177 -8.79 -12.73 3.17
N GLU A 178 -10.10 -12.65 3.40
CA GLU A 178 -10.99 -13.79 3.26
C GLU A 178 -11.05 -14.30 1.81
N TYR A 179 -11.21 -13.38 0.84
CA TYR A 179 -11.37 -13.74 -0.56
C TYR A 179 -10.17 -14.53 -1.10
N ALA A 180 -8.94 -14.04 -0.87
CA ALA A 180 -7.73 -14.69 -1.34
C ALA A 180 -7.50 -16.05 -0.65
N LYS A 181 -7.83 -16.16 0.63
CA LYS A 181 -7.75 -17.41 1.38
C LYS A 181 -8.72 -18.46 0.84
N GLN A 182 -9.98 -18.09 0.61
CA GLN A 182 -11.00 -19.01 0.12
C GLN A 182 -10.78 -19.40 -1.35
N LYS A 183 -10.44 -18.44 -2.21
CA LYS A 183 -10.33 -18.65 -3.64
C LYS A 183 -9.00 -19.26 -4.07
N TRP A 184 -7.90 -18.89 -3.41
CA TRP A 184 -6.54 -19.25 -3.83
C TRP A 184 -5.72 -19.96 -2.75
N GLY A 185 -6.24 -20.08 -1.53
CA GLY A 185 -5.43 -20.56 -0.39
C GLY A 185 -4.27 -19.63 -0.04
N LEU A 186 -4.34 -18.36 -0.47
CA LEU A 186 -3.30 -17.35 -0.22
C LEU A 186 -3.55 -16.67 1.12
N GLN A 187 -2.55 -16.68 2.01
CA GLN A 187 -2.62 -15.96 3.28
C GLN A 187 -2.20 -14.50 3.07
N VAL A 188 -3.17 -13.59 3.10
CA VAL A 188 -2.90 -12.14 3.07
C VAL A 188 -2.68 -11.65 4.50
N VAL A 189 -1.62 -10.89 4.73
CA VAL A 189 -1.21 -10.42 6.05
C VAL A 189 -0.94 -8.91 5.99
N GLU A 190 -1.65 -8.17 6.82
CA GLU A 190 -1.44 -6.74 6.98
C GLU A 190 -0.23 -6.45 7.87
N VAL A 191 0.67 -5.60 7.38
CA VAL A 191 1.89 -5.19 8.07
C VAL A 191 1.97 -3.65 8.14
N GLU A 192 2.39 -3.12 9.29
CA GLU A 192 2.45 -1.67 9.52
C GLU A 192 3.78 -1.05 9.08
N ASN A 193 4.87 -1.81 9.18
CA ASN A 193 6.22 -1.30 8.96
C ASN A 193 7.19 -2.40 8.51
N ALA A 194 8.35 -1.97 8.01
CA ALA A 194 9.41 -2.85 7.53
C ALA A 194 9.90 -3.83 8.60
N ARG A 195 9.87 -3.47 9.89
CA ARG A 195 10.29 -4.39 10.98
C ARG A 195 9.33 -5.57 11.10
N GLU A 196 8.02 -5.34 11.02
CA GLU A 196 7.02 -6.41 11.00
C GLU A 196 7.18 -7.29 9.76
N ALA A 197 7.38 -6.67 8.58
CA ALA A 197 7.64 -7.39 7.35
C ALA A 197 8.91 -8.26 7.42
N ILE A 198 10.00 -7.76 8.00
CA ILE A 198 11.25 -8.52 8.23
C ILE A 198 11.01 -9.73 9.13
N ASN A 199 10.29 -9.57 10.25
CA ASN A 199 10.02 -10.68 11.15
C ASN A 199 9.28 -11.84 10.46
N ILE A 200 8.41 -11.52 9.50
CA ILE A 200 7.70 -12.53 8.70
C ILE A 200 8.59 -13.07 7.58
N ALA A 201 9.22 -12.19 6.80
CA ALA A 201 10.02 -12.55 5.63
C ALA A 201 11.25 -13.41 5.97
N PHE A 202 11.81 -13.28 7.17
CA PHE A 202 12.97 -14.04 7.62
C PHE A 202 12.62 -15.08 8.70
N SER A 203 11.33 -15.42 8.84
CA SER A 203 10.88 -16.58 9.62
C SER A 203 11.12 -17.89 8.87
N PRO A 204 11.20 -19.05 9.55
CA PRO A 204 11.27 -20.35 8.89
C PRO A 204 10.10 -20.55 7.91
N GLU A 205 10.40 -21.09 6.73
CA GLU A 205 9.39 -21.40 5.71
C GLU A 205 8.36 -22.41 6.25
N GLY A 206 7.08 -22.20 5.92
CA GLY A 206 5.98 -23.02 6.44
C GLY A 206 5.62 -22.74 7.92
N SER A 207 6.33 -21.85 8.61
CA SER A 207 5.90 -21.41 9.94
C SER A 207 4.56 -20.68 9.86
N LEU A 208 3.72 -20.92 10.88
CA LEU A 208 2.45 -20.20 11.05
C LEU A 208 2.76 -18.71 11.24
N ILE A 209 2.30 -17.89 10.29
CA ILE A 209 2.32 -16.44 10.47
C ILE A 209 1.15 -16.12 11.38
N ASN A 210 1.48 -15.90 12.65
CA ASN A 210 0.48 -15.56 13.65
C ASN A 210 0.03 -14.11 13.40
N VAL A 211 -1.05 -13.95 12.64
CA VAL A 211 -1.74 -12.68 12.40
C VAL A 211 -2.49 -12.22 13.67
N SER A 212 -2.21 -12.83 14.83
CA SER A 212 -2.89 -12.54 16.10
C SER A 212 -2.85 -11.04 16.33
N GLY A 213 -4.03 -10.44 16.17
CA GLY A 213 -4.23 -9.01 16.14
C GLY A 213 -3.48 -8.36 17.29
N ARG A 214 -2.48 -7.56 16.94
CA ARG A 214 -2.12 -6.46 17.81
C ARG A 214 -3.38 -5.63 17.90
N VAL A 215 -4.01 -5.64 19.07
CA VAL A 215 -4.98 -4.64 19.49
C VAL A 215 -4.35 -3.32 19.09
N GLU A 216 -4.92 -2.63 18.09
CA GLU A 216 -4.49 -1.28 17.79
C GLU A 216 -4.42 -0.55 19.12
N LYS A 217 -3.24 -0.02 19.46
CA LYS A 217 -3.16 0.85 20.62
C LYS A 217 -4.19 1.95 20.35
N PRO A 218 -5.24 2.12 21.18
CA PRO A 218 -6.29 3.06 20.88
C PRO A 218 -5.64 4.40 20.58
N LEU A 219 -5.99 5.00 19.44
CA LEU A 219 -5.46 6.29 19.06
C LEU A 219 -5.73 7.25 20.22
N VAL A 220 -4.67 7.68 20.92
CA VAL A 220 -4.80 8.62 22.03
C VAL A 220 -4.99 9.99 21.41
N LEU A 221 -6.23 10.26 21.02
CA LEU A 221 -6.64 11.56 20.50
C LEU A 221 -6.77 12.54 21.68
N PRO A 222 -6.01 13.65 21.69
CA PRO A 222 -6.29 14.74 22.62
C PRO A 222 -7.70 15.27 22.35
N SER A 223 -8.37 15.76 23.39
CA SER A 223 -9.66 16.42 23.16
C SER A 223 -9.43 17.76 22.48
N ALA A 224 -10.12 18.01 21.37
CA ALA A 224 -10.24 19.35 20.81
C ALA A 224 -11.07 20.23 21.76
N SER A 225 -10.87 21.55 21.69
CA SER A 225 -11.73 22.53 22.38
C SER A 225 -12.76 23.04 21.37
N PRO A 226 -14.01 22.54 21.39
CA PRO A 226 -15.02 22.95 20.43
C PRO A 226 -15.41 24.42 20.67
N SER A 227 -15.58 25.18 19.59
CA SER A 227 -16.07 26.56 19.64
C SER A 227 -17.55 26.63 19.24
N ASP A 228 -18.19 27.79 19.40
CA ASP A 228 -19.61 27.96 19.03
C ASP A 228 -19.84 27.73 17.53
N GLU A 229 -18.86 28.08 16.70
CA GLU A 229 -18.87 27.88 15.24
C GLU A 229 -18.94 26.39 14.86
N THR A 230 -18.43 25.51 15.72
CA THR A 230 -18.39 24.05 15.46
C THR A 230 -19.70 23.33 15.79
N LYS A 231 -20.68 24.00 16.43
CA LYS A 231 -21.96 23.39 16.85
C LYS A 231 -22.78 22.84 15.68
N SER A 232 -22.81 23.56 14.55
CA SER A 232 -23.51 23.12 13.34
C SER A 232 -22.92 21.81 12.81
N MET A 233 -21.59 21.71 12.79
CA MET A 233 -20.87 20.53 12.34
C MET A 233 -21.07 19.33 13.28
N LYS A 234 -21.20 19.57 14.58
CA LYS A 234 -21.57 18.51 15.54
C LYS A 234 -22.90 17.86 15.19
N ALA A 235 -23.93 18.67 14.95
CA ALA A 235 -25.27 18.18 14.61
C ALA A 235 -25.26 17.37 13.29
N ILE A 236 -24.49 17.82 12.29
CA ILE A 236 -24.29 17.07 11.04
C ILE A 236 -23.62 15.73 11.32
N ALA A 237 -22.54 15.70 12.11
CA ALA A 237 -21.82 14.47 12.45
C ALA A 237 -22.71 13.46 13.20
N GLU A 238 -23.53 13.94 14.14
CA GLU A 238 -24.51 13.13 14.87
C GLU A 238 -25.58 12.54 13.93
N SER A 239 -26.11 13.35 13.01
CA SER A 239 -27.10 12.89 12.02
C SER A 239 -26.53 11.84 11.07
N GLU A 240 -25.34 12.10 10.52
CA GLU A 240 -24.65 11.15 9.62
C GLU A 240 -24.39 9.81 10.30
N LEU A 241 -23.91 9.85 11.55
CA LEU A 241 -23.63 8.64 12.32
C LEU A 241 -24.90 7.83 12.60
N LEU A 242 -26.00 8.50 12.92
CA LEU A 242 -27.31 7.85 13.13
C LEU A 242 -27.81 7.20 11.84
N GLU A 243 -27.75 7.92 10.72
CA GLU A 243 -28.15 7.41 9.41
C GLU A 243 -27.33 6.18 8.99
N ALA A 244 -26.00 6.24 9.15
CA ALA A 244 -25.12 5.11 8.84
C ALA A 244 -25.42 3.89 9.73
N GLY A 245 -25.69 4.11 11.02
CA GLY A 245 -26.13 3.04 11.93
C GLY A 245 -27.43 2.38 11.47
N ASN A 246 -28.43 3.18 11.06
CA ASN A 246 -29.69 2.66 10.52
C ASN A 246 -29.48 1.90 9.20
N GLN A 247 -28.61 2.41 8.32
CA GLN A 247 -28.28 1.74 7.07
C GLN A 247 -27.59 0.40 7.32
N LEU A 248 -26.70 0.30 8.32
CA LEU A 248 -26.05 -0.96 8.68
C LEU A 248 -27.08 -2.03 9.06
N LEU A 249 -28.14 -1.69 9.80
CA LEU A 249 -29.21 -2.64 10.15
C LEU A 249 -29.92 -3.22 8.92
N SER A 250 -29.97 -2.47 7.82
CA SER A 250 -30.56 -2.94 6.56
C SER A 250 -29.62 -3.79 5.72
N LEU A 251 -28.31 -3.73 5.99
CA LEU A 251 -27.30 -4.47 5.25
C LEU A 251 -26.96 -5.76 6.03
N ASN A 252 -27.21 -6.91 5.42
CA ASN A 252 -26.85 -8.21 6.00
C ASN A 252 -25.34 -8.49 5.79
N LEU A 253 -24.49 -7.59 6.28
CA LEU A 253 -23.02 -7.73 6.21
C LEU A 253 -22.55 -8.81 7.17
N THR A 254 -21.55 -9.58 6.77
CA THR A 254 -20.94 -10.61 7.61
C THR A 254 -19.42 -10.54 7.51
N GLY A 255 -18.74 -11.04 8.53
CA GLY A 255 -17.29 -11.20 8.55
C GLY A 255 -16.53 -9.87 8.61
N SER A 256 -15.53 -9.73 7.75
CA SER A 256 -14.63 -8.59 7.67
C SER A 256 -15.28 -7.29 7.23
N ASN A 257 -16.27 -7.33 6.32
CA ASN A 257 -17.01 -6.15 5.91
C ASN A 257 -17.80 -5.57 7.10
N GLU A 258 -18.46 -6.43 7.87
CA GLU A 258 -19.13 -6.03 9.11
C GLU A 258 -18.13 -5.43 10.11
N LYS A 259 -17.00 -6.09 10.33
CA LYS A 259 -15.93 -5.61 11.21
C LYS A 259 -15.42 -4.23 10.79
N PHE A 260 -15.14 -4.02 9.51
CA PHE A 260 -14.69 -2.74 8.95
C PHE A 260 -15.73 -1.63 9.19
N VAL A 261 -17.01 -1.91 8.90
CA VAL A 261 -18.08 -0.92 9.13
C VAL A 261 -18.17 -0.55 10.61
N LEU A 262 -18.18 -1.55 11.50
CA LEU A 262 -18.25 -1.33 12.94
C LEU A 262 -17.04 -0.54 13.46
N GLU A 263 -15.85 -0.83 12.96
CA GLU A 263 -14.62 -0.12 13.30
C GLU A 263 -14.71 1.36 12.91
N GLN A 264 -15.11 1.67 11.67
CA GLN A 264 -15.27 3.05 11.20
C GLN A 264 -16.36 3.82 11.97
N LEU A 265 -17.47 3.16 12.33
CA LEU A 265 -18.50 3.76 13.18
C LEU A 265 -17.95 4.09 14.58
N ASN A 266 -17.14 3.20 15.15
CA ASN A 266 -16.50 3.43 16.45
C ASN A 266 -15.45 4.55 16.37
N THR A 267 -14.65 4.60 15.31
CA THR A 267 -13.71 5.71 15.06
C THR A 267 -14.43 7.04 14.97
N SER A 268 -15.55 7.10 14.23
CA SER A 268 -16.34 8.33 14.15
C SER A 268 -16.94 8.73 15.51
N LYS A 269 -17.45 7.78 16.30
CA LYS A 269 -17.95 8.03 17.66
C LYS A 269 -16.85 8.64 18.54
N LEU A 270 -15.66 8.04 18.51
CA LEU A 270 -14.51 8.55 19.25
C LEU A 270 -14.13 9.97 18.82
N LEU A 271 -14.07 10.24 17.51
CA LEU A 271 -13.78 11.58 17.00
C LEU A 271 -14.82 12.61 17.43
N LEU A 272 -16.10 12.23 17.41
CA LEU A 272 -17.22 13.06 17.87
C LEU A 272 -17.09 13.39 19.36
N GLU A 273 -16.84 12.38 20.20
CA GLU A 273 -16.61 12.54 21.64
C GLU A 273 -15.40 13.44 21.95
N LYS A 274 -14.37 13.39 21.10
CA LYS A 274 -13.15 14.20 21.23
C LYS A 274 -13.26 15.60 20.62
N GLY A 275 -14.41 15.97 20.04
CA GLY A 275 -14.63 17.32 19.49
C GLY A 275 -14.19 17.52 18.04
N TYR A 276 -13.79 16.46 17.32
CA TYR A 276 -13.39 16.52 15.91
C TYR A 276 -14.57 16.31 14.96
N TYR A 277 -15.54 17.22 14.99
CA TYR A 277 -16.85 17.02 14.34
C TYR A 277 -16.78 16.86 12.81
N TYR A 278 -15.95 17.65 12.12
CA TYR A 278 -15.74 17.49 10.68
C TYR A 278 -15.18 16.09 10.35
N SER A 279 -14.15 15.66 11.07
CA SER A 279 -13.51 14.36 10.85
C SER A 279 -14.46 13.20 11.14
N ALA A 280 -15.29 13.33 12.18
CA ALA A 280 -16.35 12.37 12.48
C ALA A 280 -17.34 12.25 11.31
N ALA A 281 -17.94 13.37 10.88
CA ALA A 281 -18.88 13.38 9.75
C ALA A 281 -18.24 12.85 8.45
N ASN A 282 -16.99 13.23 8.17
CA ASN A 282 -16.28 12.78 6.98
C ASN A 282 -16.02 11.26 7.00
N THR A 283 -15.64 10.72 8.16
CA THR A 283 -15.43 9.27 8.35
C THR A 283 -16.72 8.51 8.02
N VAL A 284 -17.85 8.96 8.55
CA VAL A 284 -19.15 8.32 8.29
C VAL A 284 -19.62 8.50 6.86
N PHE A 285 -19.41 9.68 6.27
CA PHE A 285 -19.75 9.91 4.87
C PHE A 285 -19.03 8.94 3.93
N VAL A 286 -17.72 8.77 4.11
CA VAL A 286 -16.93 7.80 3.32
C VAL A 286 -17.38 6.37 3.59
N LEU A 287 -17.70 6.06 4.85
CA LEU A 287 -18.24 4.75 5.22
C LEU A 287 -19.57 4.45 4.51
N LYS A 288 -20.52 5.40 4.44
CA LYS A 288 -21.79 5.25 3.72
C LYS A 288 -21.56 4.95 2.23
N ILE A 289 -20.54 5.56 1.62
CA ILE A 289 -20.14 5.25 0.23
C ILE A 289 -19.67 3.80 0.11
N ASN A 290 -18.82 3.33 1.02
CA ASN A 290 -18.34 1.94 1.02
C ASN A 290 -19.51 0.96 1.24
N MET A 291 -20.41 1.27 2.17
CA MET A 291 -21.63 0.49 2.43
C MET A 291 -22.55 0.41 1.22
N LEU A 292 -22.70 1.52 0.48
CA LEU A 292 -23.39 1.52 -0.80
C LEU A 292 -22.66 0.64 -1.81
N ALA A 293 -21.34 0.73 -1.93
CA ALA A 293 -20.57 -0.13 -2.84
C ALA A 293 -20.79 -1.62 -2.55
N TYR A 294 -20.81 -2.04 -1.26
CA TYR A 294 -21.15 -3.42 -0.89
C TYR A 294 -22.53 -3.83 -1.39
N SER A 295 -23.54 -2.96 -1.26
CA SER A 295 -24.90 -3.22 -1.75
C SER A 295 -25.02 -3.29 -3.29
N LEU A 296 -24.04 -2.75 -4.01
CA LEU A 296 -24.02 -2.70 -5.47
C LEU A 296 -23.22 -3.84 -6.11
N SER A 297 -22.50 -4.65 -5.32
CA SER A 297 -21.61 -5.71 -5.80
C SER A 297 -22.28 -6.83 -6.63
N ASN A 298 -23.61 -6.93 -6.61
CA ASN A 298 -24.38 -7.97 -7.33
C ASN A 298 -25.52 -7.41 -8.19
N ILE A 299 -25.45 -6.14 -8.60
CA ILE A 299 -26.51 -5.56 -9.45
C ILE A 299 -26.29 -5.86 -10.92
N SER A 300 -27.38 -5.97 -11.67
CA SER A 300 -27.32 -6.13 -13.12
C SER A 300 -26.79 -4.86 -13.80
N ARG A 301 -26.28 -5.00 -15.03
CA ARG A 301 -25.87 -3.84 -15.85
C ARG A 301 -27.02 -2.85 -16.07
N GLN A 302 -28.26 -3.34 -16.14
CA GLN A 302 -29.43 -2.49 -16.30
C GLN A 302 -29.67 -1.67 -15.02
N GLU A 303 -29.66 -2.32 -13.85
CA GLU A 303 -29.81 -1.64 -12.56
C GLU A 303 -28.69 -0.63 -12.30
N PHE A 304 -27.45 -0.94 -12.69
CA PHE A 304 -26.35 0.01 -12.61
C PHE A 304 -26.60 1.25 -13.48
N ARG A 305 -27.06 1.07 -14.73
CA ARG A 305 -27.42 2.18 -15.63
C ARG A 305 -28.55 3.03 -15.06
N GLU A 306 -29.61 2.40 -14.55
CA GLU A 306 -30.74 3.10 -13.93
C GLU A 306 -30.29 3.96 -12.73
N LYS A 307 -29.34 3.46 -11.92
CA LYS A 307 -28.75 4.23 -10.81
C LYS A 307 -27.91 5.41 -11.30
N VAL A 308 -27.11 5.23 -12.37
CA VAL A 308 -26.33 6.33 -12.98
C VAL A 308 -27.25 7.41 -13.56
N ASP A 309 -28.32 7.02 -14.27
CA ASP A 309 -29.31 7.95 -14.81
C ASP A 309 -30.06 8.69 -13.69
N GLY A 310 -30.39 7.99 -12.60
CA GLY A 310 -30.98 8.58 -11.41
C GLY A 310 -30.07 9.64 -10.75
N LEU A 311 -28.77 9.35 -10.68
CA LEU A 311 -27.77 10.29 -10.17
C LEU A 311 -27.69 11.55 -11.05
N GLU A 312 -27.69 11.42 -12.38
CA GLU A 312 -27.70 12.58 -13.28
C GLU A 312 -28.92 13.47 -13.08
N LYS A 313 -30.11 12.87 -12.92
CA LYS A 313 -31.34 13.61 -12.64
C LYS A 313 -31.23 14.37 -11.31
N ALA A 314 -30.66 13.74 -10.28
CA ALA A 314 -30.46 14.38 -8.98
C ALA A 314 -29.47 15.56 -9.07
N ILE A 315 -28.37 15.42 -9.82
CA ILE A 315 -27.40 16.50 -10.05
C ILE A 315 -28.04 17.66 -10.82
N ALA A 316 -28.83 17.35 -11.85
CA ALA A 316 -29.49 18.35 -12.71
C ALA A 316 -30.61 19.11 -11.96
N GLY A 317 -31.28 18.45 -11.01
CA GLY A 317 -32.30 19.07 -10.17
C GLY A 317 -31.78 19.92 -9.02
N TYR A 318 -30.46 19.92 -8.77
CA TYR A 318 -29.85 20.70 -7.69
C TYR A 318 -29.20 21.98 -8.24
N SER A 319 -29.80 23.14 -7.97
CA SER A 319 -29.29 24.45 -8.41
C SER A 319 -28.78 25.35 -7.28
N ASP A 320 -29.22 25.12 -6.04
CA ASP A 320 -29.12 26.14 -5.00
C ASP A 320 -28.30 25.66 -3.80
N PHE A 321 -27.07 26.18 -3.69
CA PHE A 321 -26.32 26.11 -2.44
C PHE A 321 -26.80 27.22 -1.50
N VAL A 322 -26.88 26.91 -0.21
CA VAL A 322 -27.02 27.92 0.84
C VAL A 322 -25.85 28.92 0.71
N GLN A 323 -26.15 30.22 0.86
CA GLN A 323 -25.11 31.25 0.80
C GLN A 323 -24.17 31.12 2.00
N PRO A 324 -22.85 31.19 1.78
CA PRO A 324 -21.89 31.07 2.87
C PRO A 324 -22.01 32.26 3.84
N ASP A 325 -21.98 31.99 5.13
CA ASP A 325 -21.86 32.95 6.23
C ASP A 325 -20.77 32.49 7.23
N GLU A 326 -20.52 33.30 8.27
CA GLU A 326 -19.48 33.02 9.27
C GLU A 326 -19.68 31.69 10.02
N GLN A 327 -20.91 31.19 10.11
CA GLN A 327 -21.26 29.97 10.85
C GLN A 327 -21.31 28.72 9.96
N ASN A 328 -21.30 28.91 8.64
CA ASN A 328 -21.67 27.85 7.70
C ASN A 328 -20.69 27.64 6.53
N TRP A 329 -19.74 28.55 6.35
CA TRP A 329 -18.87 28.58 5.17
C TRP A 329 -18.10 27.28 4.93
N GLU A 330 -17.66 26.59 6.00
CA GLU A 330 -16.87 25.36 5.91
C GLU A 330 -17.65 24.23 5.23
N TRP A 331 -18.88 23.97 5.68
CA TRP A 331 -19.69 22.89 5.11
C TRP A 331 -20.31 23.28 3.77
N VAL A 332 -20.60 24.57 3.53
CA VAL A 332 -21.00 25.07 2.21
C VAL A 332 -19.88 24.87 1.19
N ALA A 333 -18.63 25.18 1.55
CA ALA A 333 -17.47 24.93 0.68
C ALA A 333 -17.27 23.43 0.42
N GLY A 334 -17.34 22.60 1.46
CA GLY A 334 -17.26 21.14 1.34
C GLY A 334 -18.35 20.55 0.43
N ALA A 335 -19.59 21.00 0.58
CA ALA A 335 -20.72 20.58 -0.25
C ALA A 335 -20.52 20.94 -1.73
N LYS A 336 -20.05 22.17 -2.01
CA LYS A 336 -19.74 22.62 -3.38
C LYS A 336 -18.68 21.74 -4.03
N VAL A 337 -17.57 21.48 -3.35
CA VAL A 337 -16.49 20.63 -3.88
C VAL A 337 -17.02 19.23 -4.21
N ARG A 338 -17.77 18.61 -3.30
CA ARG A 338 -18.34 17.27 -3.50
C ARG A 338 -19.34 17.23 -4.65
N TYR A 339 -20.20 18.24 -4.79
CA TYR A 339 -21.14 18.35 -5.90
C TYR A 339 -20.41 18.42 -7.26
N TYR A 340 -19.42 19.30 -7.40
CA TYR A 340 -18.68 19.43 -8.66
C TYR A 340 -17.85 18.19 -8.97
N TRP A 341 -17.24 17.57 -7.96
CA TRP A 341 -16.55 16.29 -8.11
C TRP A 341 -17.50 15.19 -8.60
N THR A 342 -18.70 15.12 -8.03
CA THR A 342 -19.76 14.17 -8.43
C THR A 342 -20.18 14.39 -9.88
N LYS A 343 -20.35 15.65 -10.31
CA LYS A 343 -20.69 16.00 -11.69
C LYS A 343 -19.60 15.58 -12.70
N LEU A 344 -18.33 15.75 -12.33
CA LEU A 344 -17.20 15.29 -13.16
C LEU A 344 -17.17 13.75 -13.25
N LYS A 345 -17.29 13.07 -12.10
CA LYS A 345 -17.19 11.61 -12.06
C LYS A 345 -18.36 10.91 -12.75
N ALA A 346 -19.59 11.44 -12.62
CA ALA A 346 -20.76 10.92 -13.31
C ALA A 346 -20.59 10.97 -14.84
N ARG A 347 -20.02 12.06 -15.38
CA ARG A 347 -19.70 12.19 -16.81
C ARG A 347 -18.68 11.14 -17.25
N GLU A 348 -17.59 10.99 -16.51
CA GLU A 348 -16.53 10.01 -16.79
C GLU A 348 -17.08 8.57 -16.82
N VAL A 349 -17.92 8.21 -15.84
CA VAL A 349 -18.57 6.89 -15.79
C VAL A 349 -19.45 6.68 -17.02
N LYS A 350 -20.21 7.69 -17.46
CA LYS A 350 -21.09 7.60 -18.63
C LYS A 350 -20.35 7.47 -19.95
N GLU A 351 -19.28 8.22 -20.13
CA GLU A 351 -18.40 8.12 -21.31
C GLU A 351 -17.81 6.70 -21.40
N ASN A 352 -17.42 6.13 -20.26
CA ASN A 352 -16.91 4.77 -20.19
C ASN A 352 -17.99 3.68 -20.32
N LEU A 353 -19.26 3.98 -20.00
CA LEU A 353 -20.40 3.07 -20.20
C LEU A 353 -20.74 2.83 -21.69
N GLY A 354 -20.34 3.76 -22.58
CA GLY A 354 -20.58 3.71 -24.02
C GLY A 354 -19.44 3.08 -24.85
N SER A 355 -18.21 3.13 -24.36
CA SER A 355 -17.09 2.34 -24.89
C SER A 355 -17.12 0.93 -24.29
N LYS A 356 -16.37 -0.05 -24.85
CA LYS A 356 -16.30 -1.41 -24.27
C LYS A 356 -15.85 -1.30 -22.81
N LEU A 357 -16.80 -1.31 -21.87
CA LEU A 357 -16.53 -1.27 -20.45
C LEU A 357 -15.56 -2.40 -20.10
N PRO A 358 -14.44 -2.06 -19.45
CA PRO A 358 -13.60 -3.07 -18.86
C PRO A 358 -14.38 -3.87 -17.80
N GLN A 359 -14.15 -5.17 -17.74
CA GLN A 359 -14.87 -6.10 -16.85
C GLN A 359 -14.71 -5.83 -15.34
N TYR A 360 -13.92 -4.83 -14.94
CA TYR A 360 -13.49 -4.59 -13.56
C TYR A 360 -14.31 -3.56 -12.76
N LEU A 361 -15.48 -3.12 -13.26
CA LEU A 361 -16.37 -2.19 -12.54
C LEU A 361 -17.65 -2.86 -11.98
N LEU A 362 -17.62 -4.18 -11.81
CA LEU A 362 -18.63 -4.95 -11.06
C LEU A 362 -18.03 -5.54 -9.79
#